data_AF-A0A949CG81-F1
#
_entry.id   AF-A0A949CG81-F1
#
_cell.length_a   1.000
_cell.length_b   1.000
_cell.length_c   1.000
_cell.angle_alpha   90.00
_cell.angle_beta   90.00
_cell.angle_gamma   90.00
#
_symmetry.space_group_name_H-M   'P 1'
#
loop_
_entity.id
_entity.type
_entity.pdbx_description
1 polymer ?
#
loop_
_entity_poly.entity_id
_entity_poly.type
_entity_poly.pdbx_seq_one_letter_code
_entity_poly.pdbx_strand_id
1 'polypeptide(L)'
;VGLLGIAVLFGLNGFLIYPDALPENTQRLWIWLAPAAAILYTTSSRMLREPLLTSLPNPPKALSSFTLAAASGMSLLFLWHVLPAPLVAVGWGIFALLLIEMGFHRVNAELRWHGYAASGLMLGRIFIANLVNPGMTAEISHRLLTVGPIIVFCYYLASRLSDTKEQHALSPIEVGLGRFYLHAASFVLVVLIRFELGRVLAVLGWAAFGVILLYLGLRFKNVDLRWQSYLIAILTFGRSWGTNFHVPEGVSGFFGPVVTGSLVIGSLYFCQLLCSRALARTESDKDRPDSPLRWIDANARVMYCVLATILLGALLFYEMPGRLLTAAWGIEGAILLAVGFFLQDRLFRLTGLTVLGVCLPKLFLYDLRHLETPYRIFSFVLLGLLLIAVSWVYTRFKSQVKAYL
;
A
#
# COMPACT_ATOMS: atom_id res chain seq x y z
N VAL A 1 48.79 3.40 -0.56
CA VAL A 1 48.28 4.36 -1.58
C VAL A 1 46.77 4.58 -1.44
N GLY A 2 45.91 3.56 -1.54
CA GLY A 2 44.44 3.72 -1.43
C GLY A 2 43.94 4.35 -0.13
N LEU A 3 44.38 3.86 1.04
CA LEU A 3 44.02 4.43 2.35
C LEU A 3 44.48 5.88 2.55
N LEU A 4 45.63 6.23 1.95
CA LEU A 4 46.19 7.58 1.98
C LEU A 4 45.38 8.54 1.10
N GLY A 5 44.87 8.05 -0.05
CA GLY A 5 43.90 8.77 -0.87
C GLY A 5 42.56 8.98 -0.17
N ILE A 6 42.05 7.97 0.55
CA ILE A 6 40.81 8.09 1.34
C ILE A 6 40.96 9.12 2.45
N ALA A 7 42.07 9.10 3.20
CA ALA A 7 42.33 10.04 4.29
C ALA A 7 42.49 11.48 3.79
N VAL A 8 43.13 11.68 2.63
CA VAL A 8 43.26 13.00 2.00
C VAL A 8 41.92 13.50 1.46
N LEU A 9 41.10 12.64 0.86
CA LEU A 9 39.77 13.01 0.39
C LEU A 9 38.77 13.25 1.52
N PHE A 10 38.82 12.48 2.62
CA PHE A 10 38.03 12.76 3.81
C PHE A 10 38.53 14.01 4.53
N GLY A 11 39.85 14.26 4.55
CA GLY A 11 40.42 15.49 5.07
C GLY A 11 40.02 16.72 4.27
N LEU A 12 39.94 16.61 2.93
CA LEU A 12 39.50 17.70 2.05
C LEU A 12 37.97 17.89 2.07
N ASN A 13 37.18 16.81 2.16
CA ASN A 13 35.72 16.87 2.17
C ASN A 13 35.10 16.99 3.58
N GLY A 14 35.81 16.67 4.66
CA GLY A 14 35.34 16.84 6.04
C GLY A 14 35.06 18.30 6.41
N PHE A 15 35.64 19.24 5.68
CA PHE A 15 35.34 20.67 5.78
C PHE A 15 34.01 21.08 5.11
N LEU A 16 33.29 20.18 4.41
CA LEU A 16 31.97 20.45 3.83
C LEU A 16 30.82 20.53 4.86
N ILE A 17 31.11 20.35 6.15
CA ILE A 17 30.13 20.53 7.24
C ILE A 17 30.01 22.02 7.64
N TYR A 18 30.99 22.86 7.27
CA TYR A 18 31.00 24.30 7.53
C TYR A 18 31.18 25.10 6.22
N PRO A 19 30.08 25.40 5.49
CA PRO A 19 30.16 26.01 4.16
C PRO A 19 30.66 27.48 4.18
N ASP A 20 30.59 28.18 5.31
CA ASP A 20 30.86 29.62 5.40
C ASP A 20 32.35 30.00 5.47
N ALA A 21 33.27 29.02 5.50
CA ALA A 21 34.68 29.25 5.77
C ALA A 21 35.62 29.06 4.56
N LEU A 22 35.11 28.72 3.37
CA LEU A 22 35.95 28.34 2.23
C LEU A 22 35.77 29.23 0.98
N PRO A 23 36.87 29.60 0.28
CA PRO A 23 36.82 30.32 -1.00
C PRO A 23 35.93 29.61 -2.03
N GLU A 24 35.25 30.35 -2.91
CA GLU A 24 34.36 29.80 -3.97
C GLU A 24 34.99 28.66 -4.78
N ASN A 25 36.31 28.69 -4.97
CA ASN A 25 37.05 27.67 -5.72
C ASN A 25 37.09 26.29 -5.01
N THR A 26 36.87 26.27 -3.70
CA THR A 26 36.82 25.06 -2.86
C THR A 26 35.45 24.39 -2.86
N GLN A 27 34.41 25.09 -3.32
CA GLN A 27 33.04 24.54 -3.40
C GLN A 27 32.88 23.41 -4.43
N ARG A 28 33.90 23.17 -5.28
CA ARG A 28 33.90 22.10 -6.30
C ARG A 28 34.68 20.85 -5.89
N LEU A 29 35.13 20.74 -4.64
CA LEU A 29 35.86 19.56 -4.16
C LEU A 29 35.07 18.25 -4.32
N TRP A 30 33.74 18.31 -4.34
CA TRP A 30 32.88 17.14 -4.58
C TRP A 30 33.11 16.49 -5.95
N ILE A 31 33.66 17.19 -6.95
CA ILE A 31 33.97 16.61 -8.28
C ILE A 31 34.95 15.44 -8.14
N TRP A 32 35.84 15.47 -7.14
CA TRP A 32 36.83 14.42 -6.89
C TRP A 32 36.23 13.15 -6.27
N LEU A 33 34.99 13.19 -5.78
CA LEU A 33 34.32 12.02 -5.20
C LEU A 33 34.08 10.92 -6.24
N ALA A 34 33.75 11.26 -7.49
CA ALA A 34 33.53 10.29 -8.55
C ALA A 34 34.79 9.49 -8.94
N PRO A 35 35.93 10.13 -9.31
CA PRO A 35 37.15 9.38 -9.61
C PRO A 35 37.69 8.66 -8.37
N ALA A 36 37.54 9.22 -7.16
CA ALA A 36 37.90 8.53 -5.92
C ALA A 36 37.08 7.24 -5.73
N ALA A 37 35.76 7.30 -5.88
CA ALA A 37 34.89 6.14 -5.79
C ALA A 37 35.26 5.08 -6.84
N ALA A 38 35.54 5.49 -8.09
CA ALA A 38 35.97 4.58 -9.14
C ALA A 38 37.27 3.85 -8.79
N ILE A 39 38.28 4.58 -8.29
CA ILE A 39 39.53 3.98 -7.82
C ILE A 39 39.23 2.97 -6.71
N LEU A 40 38.41 3.34 -5.72
CA LEU A 40 38.08 2.44 -4.60
C LEU A 40 37.35 1.16 -5.05
N TYR A 41 36.37 1.27 -5.95
CA TYR A 41 35.71 0.10 -6.54
C TYR A 41 36.69 -0.82 -7.26
N THR A 42 37.63 -0.26 -8.04
CA THR A 42 38.65 -1.07 -8.72
C THR A 42 39.62 -1.71 -7.74
N THR A 43 40.03 -1.01 -6.68
CA THR A 43 40.93 -1.57 -5.65
C THR A 43 40.26 -2.72 -4.89
N SER A 44 39.01 -2.56 -4.47
CA SER A 44 38.23 -3.62 -3.81
C SER A 44 38.08 -4.84 -4.73
N SER A 45 37.72 -4.62 -6.00
CA SER A 45 37.58 -5.71 -6.98
C SER A 45 38.90 -6.43 -7.28
N ARG A 46 40.04 -5.75 -7.23
CA ARG A 46 41.37 -6.37 -7.43
C ARG A 46 41.78 -7.17 -6.20
N MET A 47 41.58 -6.64 -4.99
CA MET A 47 41.90 -7.33 -3.74
C MET A 47 41.19 -8.69 -3.61
N LEU A 48 39.96 -8.80 -4.11
CA LEU A 48 39.19 -10.04 -4.07
C LEU A 48 39.54 -11.05 -5.17
N ARG A 49 40.27 -10.64 -6.21
CA ARG A 49 40.64 -11.49 -7.35
C ARG A 49 42.10 -11.92 -7.33
N GLU A 50 42.94 -11.24 -6.56
CA GLU A 50 44.37 -11.48 -6.59
C GLU A 50 44.74 -12.78 -5.87
N PRO A 51 45.27 -13.80 -6.56
CA PRO A 51 45.49 -15.13 -6.00
C PRO A 51 46.35 -15.09 -4.73
N LEU A 52 47.40 -14.25 -4.77
CA LEU A 52 48.35 -14.03 -3.67
C LEU A 52 47.69 -13.50 -2.39
N LEU A 53 46.68 -12.64 -2.51
CA LEU A 53 45.98 -12.07 -1.35
C LEU A 53 44.90 -13.03 -0.82
N THR A 54 44.29 -13.81 -1.71
CA THR A 54 43.29 -14.81 -1.34
C THR A 54 43.90 -16.04 -0.67
N SER A 55 45.18 -16.35 -0.93
CA SER A 55 45.91 -17.46 -0.31
C SER A 55 46.48 -17.13 1.08
N LEU A 56 46.38 -15.89 1.55
CA LEU A 56 46.85 -15.51 2.88
C LEU A 56 45.99 -16.15 3.98
N PRO A 57 46.57 -16.48 5.15
CA PRO A 57 45.82 -17.03 6.29
C PRO A 57 44.66 -16.12 6.72
N ASN A 58 44.86 -14.80 6.60
CA ASN A 58 43.86 -13.76 6.86
C ASN A 58 43.74 -12.88 5.61
N PRO A 59 42.90 -13.26 4.62
CA PRO A 59 42.69 -12.44 3.45
C PRO A 59 42.11 -11.08 3.87
N PRO A 60 42.44 -9.97 3.19
CA PRO A 60 42.06 -8.61 3.58
C PRO A 60 40.57 -8.30 3.26
N LYS A 61 39.66 -9.22 3.60
CA LYS A 61 38.21 -9.10 3.36
C LYS A 61 37.65 -7.85 4.01
N ALA A 62 37.94 -7.61 5.29
CA ALA A 62 37.48 -6.41 6.00
C ALA A 62 37.93 -5.10 5.33
N LEU A 63 39.17 -5.05 4.81
CA LEU A 63 39.67 -3.89 4.08
C LEU A 63 38.98 -3.73 2.72
N SER A 64 38.72 -4.83 2.01
CA SER A 64 37.93 -4.82 0.79
C SER A 64 36.51 -4.31 1.05
N SER A 65 35.83 -4.81 2.09
CA SER A 65 34.48 -4.36 2.45
C SER A 65 34.46 -2.88 2.84
N PHE A 66 35.46 -2.42 3.61
CA PHE A 66 35.60 -1.00 3.96
C PHE A 66 35.81 -0.10 2.74
N THR A 67 36.70 -0.50 1.82
CA THR A 67 36.94 0.27 0.59
C THR A 67 35.72 0.31 -0.32
N LEU A 68 34.93 -0.77 -0.39
CA LEU A 68 33.67 -0.81 -1.11
C LEU A 68 32.59 0.08 -0.48
N ALA A 69 32.53 0.13 0.85
CA ALA A 69 31.64 1.01 1.60
C ALA A 69 32.00 2.48 1.37
N ALA A 70 33.30 2.82 1.45
CA ALA A 70 33.79 4.16 1.17
C ALA A 70 33.47 4.59 -0.27
N ALA A 71 33.67 3.70 -1.26
CA ALA A 71 33.31 3.96 -2.66
C ALA A 71 31.81 4.25 -2.84
N SER A 72 30.97 3.47 -2.18
CA SER A 72 29.52 3.62 -2.23
C SER A 72 29.06 4.92 -1.57
N GLY A 73 29.61 5.24 -0.40
CA GLY A 73 29.34 6.50 0.30
C GLY A 73 29.77 7.73 -0.50
N MET A 74 30.98 7.69 -1.09
CA MET A 74 31.46 8.77 -1.97
C MET A 74 30.57 8.95 -3.20
N SER A 75 30.08 7.87 -3.80
CA SER A 75 29.17 7.93 -4.94
C SER A 75 27.82 8.54 -4.58
N LEU A 76 27.26 8.19 -3.42
CA LEU A 76 26.02 8.77 -2.91
C LEU A 76 26.16 10.27 -2.63
N LEU A 77 27.28 10.68 -2.00
CA LEU A 77 27.60 12.08 -1.75
C LEU A 77 27.84 12.87 -3.05
N PHE A 78 28.54 12.27 -4.01
CA PHE A 78 28.72 12.86 -5.34
C PHE A 78 27.36 13.14 -5.99
N LEU A 79 26.47 12.15 -6.03
CA LEU A 79 25.13 12.31 -6.60
C LEU A 79 24.30 13.36 -5.84
N TRP A 80 24.46 13.48 -4.52
CA TRP A 80 23.81 14.52 -3.72
C TRP A 80 24.24 15.93 -4.13
N HIS A 81 25.52 16.14 -4.42
CA HIS A 81 26.06 17.46 -4.80
C HIS A 81 25.84 17.80 -6.28
N VAL A 82 25.86 16.80 -7.17
CA VAL A 82 25.74 17.00 -8.62
C VAL A 82 24.29 17.20 -9.03
N LEU A 83 23.37 16.43 -8.45
CA LEU A 83 21.98 16.40 -8.91
C LEU A 83 21.15 17.48 -8.21
N PRO A 84 20.19 18.10 -8.92
CA PRO A 84 19.15 18.91 -8.30
C PRO A 84 18.41 18.14 -7.21
N ALA A 85 17.97 18.84 -6.15
CA ALA A 85 17.37 18.21 -4.98
C ALA A 85 16.23 17.21 -5.31
N PRO A 86 15.32 17.42 -6.27
CA PRO A 86 14.31 16.40 -6.60
C PRO A 86 14.89 15.11 -7.22
N LEU A 87 16.02 15.21 -7.93
CA LEU A 87 16.60 14.10 -8.71
C LEU A 87 17.55 13.22 -7.91
N VAL A 88 18.09 13.67 -6.77
CA VAL A 88 19.03 12.87 -5.98
C VAL A 88 18.44 11.52 -5.54
N ALA A 89 17.15 11.45 -5.17
CA ALA A 89 16.51 10.18 -4.84
C ALA A 89 16.49 9.23 -6.04
N VAL A 90 16.13 9.73 -7.22
CA VAL A 90 16.15 8.95 -8.47
C VAL A 90 17.58 8.50 -8.80
N GLY A 91 18.57 9.38 -8.64
CA GLY A 91 19.98 9.07 -8.84
C GLY A 91 20.48 7.99 -7.90
N TRP A 92 20.15 8.07 -6.61
CA TRP A 92 20.45 7.02 -5.63
C TRP A 92 19.74 5.70 -5.97
N GLY A 93 18.52 5.74 -6.50
CA GLY A 93 17.80 4.56 -6.98
C GLY A 93 18.47 3.88 -8.18
N ILE A 94 18.89 4.67 -9.18
CA ILE A 94 19.63 4.16 -10.33
C ILE A 94 20.97 3.56 -9.86
N PHE A 95 21.68 4.25 -8.98
CA PHE A 95 22.93 3.75 -8.42
C PHE A 95 22.74 2.46 -7.62
N ALA A 96 21.71 2.39 -6.77
CA ALA A 96 21.34 1.18 -6.05
C ALA A 96 21.06 0.02 -7.01
N LEU A 97 20.29 0.26 -8.08
CA LEU A 97 19.98 -0.73 -9.10
C LEU A 97 21.25 -1.27 -9.76
N LEU A 98 22.17 -0.38 -10.13
CA LEU A 98 23.45 -0.75 -10.74
C LEU A 98 24.28 -1.63 -9.80
N LEU A 99 24.38 -1.29 -8.51
CA LEU A 99 25.10 -2.11 -7.53
C LEU A 99 24.47 -3.49 -7.35
N ILE A 100 23.14 -3.56 -7.29
CA ILE A 100 22.40 -4.82 -7.13
C ILE A 100 22.60 -5.71 -8.36
N GLU A 101 22.39 -5.19 -9.57
CA GLU A 101 22.56 -5.98 -10.80
C GLU A 101 24.00 -6.40 -11.04
N MET A 102 24.97 -5.51 -10.78
CA MET A 102 26.39 -5.91 -10.80
C MET A 102 26.69 -6.99 -9.74
N GLY A 103 26.00 -6.96 -8.60
CA GLY A 103 26.14 -7.94 -7.52
C GLY A 103 25.57 -9.31 -7.90
N PHE A 104 24.51 -9.36 -8.72
CA PHE A 104 24.03 -10.59 -9.35
C PHE A 104 25.00 -11.09 -10.42
N HIS A 105 25.40 -10.23 -11.36
CA HIS A 105 26.32 -10.60 -12.44
C HIS A 105 27.69 -11.09 -11.98
N ARG A 106 28.22 -10.54 -10.88
CA ARG A 106 29.53 -10.92 -10.32
C ARG A 106 29.43 -11.88 -9.14
N VAL A 107 28.22 -12.34 -8.78
CA VAL A 107 27.96 -13.19 -7.61
C VAL A 107 28.60 -12.61 -6.33
N ASN A 108 28.51 -11.29 -6.14
CA ASN A 108 29.08 -10.59 -5.00
C ASN A 108 27.96 -10.05 -4.08
N ALA A 109 27.75 -10.74 -2.95
CA ALA A 109 26.76 -10.37 -1.96
C ALA A 109 27.03 -9.01 -1.32
N GLU A 110 28.29 -8.62 -1.09
CA GLU A 110 28.62 -7.33 -0.50
C GLU A 110 28.13 -6.18 -1.39
N LEU A 111 28.32 -6.30 -2.71
CA LEU A 111 27.89 -5.27 -3.65
C LEU A 111 26.35 -5.09 -3.63
N ARG A 112 25.61 -6.21 -3.49
CA ARG A 112 24.15 -6.17 -3.33
C ARG A 112 23.74 -5.46 -2.04
N TRP A 113 24.40 -5.73 -0.92
CA TRP A 113 24.15 -5.06 0.36
C TRP A 113 24.36 -3.55 0.32
N HIS A 114 25.39 -3.08 -0.39
CA HIS A 114 25.59 -1.64 -0.62
C HIS A 114 24.45 -1.04 -1.46
N GLY A 115 23.97 -1.78 -2.47
CA GLY A 115 22.81 -1.40 -3.25
C GLY A 115 21.51 -1.35 -2.42
N TYR A 116 21.26 -2.34 -1.56
CA TYR A 116 20.11 -2.33 -0.65
C TYR A 116 20.20 -1.15 0.33
N ALA A 117 21.38 -0.87 0.90
CA ALA A 117 21.60 0.30 1.76
C ALA A 117 21.30 1.62 1.02
N ALA A 118 21.82 1.78 -0.20
CA ALA A 118 21.54 2.94 -1.05
C ALA A 118 20.03 3.08 -1.36
N SER A 119 19.34 1.97 -1.61
CA SER A 119 17.89 1.96 -1.83
C SER A 119 17.09 2.35 -0.57
N GLY A 120 17.58 1.99 0.62
CA GLY A 120 16.99 2.41 1.90
C GLY A 120 17.08 3.93 2.08
N LEU A 121 18.24 4.51 1.76
CA LEU A 121 18.43 5.97 1.76
C LEU A 121 17.54 6.67 0.73
N MET A 122 17.42 6.10 -0.48
CA MET A 122 16.48 6.56 -1.50
C MET A 122 15.04 6.58 -0.96
N LEU A 123 14.57 5.48 -0.36
CA LEU A 123 13.21 5.38 0.19
C LEU A 123 12.96 6.40 1.29
N GLY A 124 13.91 6.60 2.21
CA GLY A 124 13.81 7.61 3.25
C GLY A 124 13.73 9.03 2.68
N ARG A 125 14.52 9.33 1.65
CA ARG A 125 14.61 10.65 1.04
C ARG A 125 13.32 11.08 0.33
N ILE A 126 12.55 10.13 -0.21
CA ILE A 126 11.28 10.42 -0.90
C ILE A 126 10.34 11.24 -0.03
N PHE A 127 10.26 10.92 1.27
CA PHE A 127 9.38 11.58 2.23
C PHE A 127 9.84 13.00 2.61
N ILE A 128 11.15 13.27 2.46
CA ILE A 128 11.75 14.54 2.86
C ILE A 128 11.75 15.54 1.71
N ALA A 129 12.05 15.09 0.48
CA ALA A 129 12.33 16.00 -0.64
C ALA A 129 11.37 15.85 -1.82
N ASN A 130 10.85 14.65 -2.09
CA ASN A 130 10.14 14.35 -3.33
C ASN A 130 8.62 14.52 -3.19
N LEU A 131 8.01 13.92 -2.16
CA LEU A 131 6.57 14.00 -1.94
C LEU A 131 6.09 15.42 -1.59
N VAL A 132 6.97 16.23 -0.98
CA VAL A 132 6.67 17.61 -0.60
C VAL A 132 6.88 18.62 -1.72
N ASN A 133 7.48 18.23 -2.85
CA ASN A 133 7.73 19.12 -3.98
C ASN A 133 6.42 19.36 -4.79
N PRO A 134 5.85 20.58 -4.82
CA PRO A 134 4.58 20.85 -5.51
C PRO A 134 4.74 21.21 -7.00
N GLY A 135 5.95 21.22 -7.55
CA GLY A 135 6.19 21.65 -8.93
C GLY A 135 5.58 20.75 -10.01
N MET A 136 5.44 21.30 -11.22
CA MET A 136 4.96 20.59 -12.41
C MET A 136 5.88 20.86 -13.60
N THR A 137 6.03 19.87 -14.48
CA THR A 137 6.74 19.99 -15.77
C THR A 137 5.93 19.29 -16.83
N ALA A 138 5.62 19.99 -17.94
CA ALA A 138 4.77 19.46 -19.01
C ALA A 138 3.45 18.84 -18.50
N GLU A 139 2.77 19.54 -17.58
CA GLU A 139 1.53 19.11 -16.91
C GLU A 139 1.65 17.87 -16.00
N ILE A 140 2.86 17.33 -15.82
CA ILE A 140 3.12 16.21 -14.92
C ILE A 140 3.68 16.72 -13.60
N SER A 141 3.09 16.29 -12.48
CA SER A 141 3.58 16.56 -11.13
C SER A 141 5.02 16.06 -10.96
N HIS A 142 5.88 16.90 -10.37
CA HIS A 142 7.25 16.52 -10.01
C HIS A 142 7.28 15.32 -9.06
N ARG A 143 6.25 15.13 -8.23
CA ARG A 143 6.13 13.97 -7.35
C ARG A 143 5.94 12.71 -8.18
N LEU A 144 5.06 12.74 -9.19
CA LEU A 144 4.87 11.60 -10.08
C LEU A 144 6.15 11.29 -10.89
N LEU A 145 6.80 12.33 -11.45
CA LEU A 145 8.04 12.18 -12.23
C LEU A 145 9.19 11.58 -11.43
N THR A 146 9.26 11.85 -10.12
CA THR A 146 10.39 11.39 -9.28
C THR A 146 10.06 10.15 -8.46
N VAL A 147 8.85 10.03 -7.92
CA VAL A 147 8.43 8.89 -7.10
C VAL A 147 7.96 7.71 -7.96
N GLY A 148 7.37 7.96 -9.13
CA GLY A 148 6.93 6.93 -10.08
C GLY A 148 8.04 5.94 -10.46
N PRO A 149 9.22 6.39 -10.93
CA PRO A 149 10.36 5.50 -11.21
C PRO A 149 10.82 4.70 -10.00
N ILE A 150 10.68 5.24 -8.78
CA ILE A 150 11.07 4.53 -7.55
C ILE A 150 10.06 3.42 -7.21
N ILE A 151 8.77 3.64 -7.44
CA ILE A 151 7.75 2.58 -7.32
C ILE A 151 8.05 1.44 -8.30
N VAL A 152 8.40 1.78 -9.56
CA VAL A 152 8.82 0.79 -10.57
C VAL A 152 10.06 0.03 -10.11
N PHE A 153 11.08 0.74 -9.60
CA PHE A 153 12.28 0.13 -9.02
C PHE A 153 11.93 -0.87 -7.89
N CYS A 154 11.02 -0.54 -6.98
CA CYS A 154 10.61 -1.44 -5.91
C CYS A 154 9.90 -2.69 -6.43
N TYR A 155 8.97 -2.56 -7.39
CA TYR A 155 8.34 -3.74 -8.02
C TYR A 155 9.34 -4.58 -8.80
N TYR A 156 10.29 -3.94 -9.50
CA TYR A 156 11.38 -4.64 -10.18
C TYR A 156 12.20 -5.47 -9.20
N LEU A 157 12.68 -4.88 -8.09
CA LEU A 157 13.45 -5.62 -7.09
C LEU A 157 12.63 -6.71 -6.41
N ALA A 158 11.36 -6.47 -6.11
CA ALA A 158 10.47 -7.48 -5.57
C ALA A 158 10.36 -8.69 -6.52
N SER A 159 10.21 -8.43 -7.82
CA SER A 159 10.18 -9.49 -8.84
C SER A 159 11.53 -10.20 -8.96
N ARG A 160 12.64 -9.46 -8.96
CA ARG A 160 14.01 -9.99 -9.09
C ARG A 160 14.39 -10.92 -7.94
N LEU A 161 14.07 -10.52 -6.70
CA LEU A 161 14.38 -11.29 -5.49
C LEU A 161 13.44 -12.49 -5.27
N SER A 162 12.27 -12.48 -5.92
CA SER A 162 11.32 -13.59 -5.86
C SER A 162 11.56 -14.65 -6.94
N ASP A 163 12.48 -14.43 -7.88
CA ASP A 163 12.79 -15.39 -8.95
C ASP A 163 13.49 -16.63 -8.38
N THR A 164 12.85 -17.80 -8.54
CA THR A 164 13.34 -19.10 -8.05
C THR A 164 14.73 -19.44 -8.60
N LYS A 165 15.08 -18.95 -9.79
CA LYS A 165 16.42 -19.19 -10.38
C LYS A 165 17.52 -18.53 -9.55
N GLU A 166 17.27 -17.32 -9.08
CA GLU A 166 18.25 -16.50 -8.36
C GLU A 166 18.29 -16.83 -6.85
N GLN A 167 17.23 -17.44 -6.31
CA GLN A 167 17.10 -17.75 -4.86
C GLN A 167 18.24 -18.60 -4.29
N HIS A 168 18.86 -19.48 -5.09
CA HIS A 168 19.98 -20.31 -4.64
C HIS A 168 21.23 -19.49 -4.26
N ALA A 169 21.37 -18.27 -4.80
CA ALA A 169 22.49 -17.37 -4.54
C ALA A 169 22.17 -16.29 -3.47
N LEU A 170 20.94 -16.29 -2.93
CA LEU A 170 20.44 -15.28 -2.01
C LEU A 170 20.46 -15.77 -0.56
N SER A 171 20.78 -14.87 0.36
CA SER A 171 20.59 -15.12 1.79
C SER A 171 19.10 -15.10 2.17
N PRO A 172 18.70 -15.75 3.28
CA PRO A 172 17.30 -15.72 3.74
C PRO A 172 16.77 -14.29 3.96
N ILE A 173 17.65 -13.38 4.38
CA ILE A 173 17.30 -11.97 4.59
C ILE A 173 17.01 -11.28 3.24
N GLU A 174 17.79 -11.56 2.19
CA GLU A 174 17.56 -11.02 0.84
C GLU A 174 16.24 -11.51 0.23
N VAL A 175 15.88 -12.77 0.47
CA VAL A 175 14.55 -13.28 0.07
C VAL A 175 13.44 -12.52 0.82
N GLY A 176 13.64 -12.23 2.10
CA GLY A 176 12.76 -11.37 2.89
C GLY A 176 12.65 -9.94 2.35
N LEU A 177 13.76 -9.37 1.83
CA LEU A 177 13.77 -8.05 1.21
C LEU A 177 12.86 -7.98 -0.03
N GLY A 178 12.68 -9.07 -0.76
CA GLY A 178 11.72 -9.12 -1.88
C GLY A 178 10.30 -8.76 -1.45
N ARG A 179 9.84 -9.32 -0.33
CA ARG A 179 8.53 -8.97 0.27
C ARG A 179 8.52 -7.54 0.81
N PHE A 180 9.62 -7.08 1.39
CA PHE A 180 9.75 -5.69 1.84
C PHE A 180 9.55 -4.71 0.69
N TYR A 181 10.25 -4.88 -0.44
CA TYR A 181 10.10 -3.99 -1.60
C TYR A 181 8.70 -4.04 -2.20
N LEU A 182 8.06 -5.21 -2.21
CA LEU A 182 6.68 -5.33 -2.67
C LEU A 182 5.71 -4.49 -1.84
N HIS A 183 5.87 -4.50 -0.51
CA HIS A 183 5.05 -3.68 0.40
C HIS A 183 5.45 -2.21 0.36
N ALA A 184 6.75 -1.90 0.24
CA ALA A 184 7.25 -0.54 0.09
C ALA A 184 6.67 0.14 -1.17
N ALA A 185 6.60 -0.58 -2.30
CA ALA A 185 6.02 -0.05 -3.54
C ALA A 185 4.55 0.39 -3.32
N SER A 186 3.74 -0.49 -2.72
CA SER A 186 2.33 -0.20 -2.45
C SER A 186 2.15 0.91 -1.39
N PHE A 187 2.98 0.94 -0.35
CA PHE A 187 2.97 2.01 0.65
C PHE A 187 3.30 3.37 0.03
N VAL A 188 4.37 3.45 -0.77
CA VAL A 188 4.79 4.68 -1.46
C VAL A 188 3.70 5.13 -2.44
N LEU A 189 3.06 4.20 -3.16
CA LEU A 189 1.96 4.54 -4.08
C LEU A 189 0.71 5.05 -3.34
N VAL A 190 0.36 4.47 -2.19
CA VAL A 190 -0.73 4.99 -1.33
C VAL A 190 -0.43 6.43 -0.90
N VAL A 191 0.81 6.71 -0.47
CA VAL A 191 1.21 8.06 -0.07
C VAL A 191 1.23 9.00 -1.28
N LEU A 192 1.74 8.57 -2.43
CA LEU A 192 1.73 9.37 -3.66
C LEU A 192 0.31 9.76 -4.07
N ILE A 193 -0.63 8.81 -4.08
CA ILE A 193 -2.06 9.06 -4.37
C ILE A 193 -2.63 10.12 -3.41
N ARG A 194 -2.23 10.11 -2.14
CA ARG A 194 -2.67 11.10 -1.15
C ARG A 194 -2.13 12.51 -1.42
N PHE A 195 -0.91 12.63 -1.93
CA PHE A 195 -0.34 13.91 -2.30
C PHE A 195 -0.91 14.42 -3.63
N GLU A 196 -1.13 13.55 -4.61
CA GLU A 196 -1.66 13.92 -5.93
C GLU A 196 -3.16 14.26 -5.90
N LEU A 197 -3.98 13.42 -5.27
CA LEU A 197 -5.44 13.59 -5.24
C LEU A 197 -5.93 14.43 -4.05
N GLY A 198 -5.00 14.97 -3.26
CA GLY A 198 -5.30 15.88 -2.15
C GLY A 198 -6.09 15.23 -1.00
N ARG A 199 -6.86 16.03 -0.27
CA ARG A 199 -7.55 15.57 0.95
C ARG A 199 -8.79 14.71 0.65
N VAL A 200 -9.59 15.11 -0.33
CA VAL A 200 -10.91 14.52 -0.62
C VAL A 200 -10.79 13.31 -1.55
N LEU A 201 -10.16 13.47 -2.72
CA LEU A 201 -10.16 12.43 -3.76
C LEU A 201 -9.18 11.28 -3.50
N ALA A 202 -8.24 11.43 -2.56
CA ALA A 202 -7.29 10.38 -2.21
C ALA A 202 -7.95 9.04 -1.85
N VAL A 203 -9.11 9.07 -1.19
CA VAL A 203 -9.81 7.85 -0.79
C VAL A 203 -10.33 7.05 -1.99
N LEU A 204 -10.70 7.75 -3.08
CA LEU A 204 -11.12 7.12 -4.34
C LEU A 204 -9.93 6.45 -5.03
N GLY A 205 -8.79 7.14 -5.09
CA GLY A 205 -7.56 6.56 -5.63
C GLY A 205 -7.11 5.33 -4.84
N TRP A 206 -7.20 5.37 -3.51
CA TRP A 206 -6.90 4.21 -2.67
C TRP A 206 -7.89 3.06 -2.86
N ALA A 207 -9.19 3.33 -2.97
CA ALA A 207 -10.19 2.30 -3.23
C ALA A 207 -9.95 1.62 -4.58
N ALA A 208 -9.71 2.41 -5.64
CA ALA A 208 -9.36 1.89 -6.97
C ALA A 208 -8.06 1.06 -6.93
N PHE A 209 -7.03 1.55 -6.23
CA PHE A 209 -5.78 0.81 -6.08
C PHE A 209 -5.96 -0.51 -5.32
N GLY A 210 -6.77 -0.52 -4.26
CA GLY A 210 -7.14 -1.73 -3.52
C GLY A 210 -7.84 -2.76 -4.41
N VAL A 211 -8.76 -2.33 -5.27
CA VAL A 211 -9.43 -3.21 -6.26
C VAL A 211 -8.40 -3.81 -7.23
N ILE A 212 -7.48 -2.99 -7.76
CA ILE A 212 -6.42 -3.44 -8.68
C ILE A 212 -5.54 -4.49 -8.00
N LEU A 213 -5.08 -4.23 -6.78
CA LEU A 213 -4.24 -5.17 -6.01
C LEU A 213 -4.95 -6.49 -5.74
N LEU A 214 -6.24 -6.45 -5.38
CA LEU A 214 -7.02 -7.67 -5.18
C LEU A 214 -7.14 -8.46 -6.48
N TYR A 215 -7.48 -7.78 -7.59
CA TYR A 215 -7.59 -8.42 -8.91
C TYR A 215 -6.27 -9.09 -9.33
N LEU A 216 -5.14 -8.36 -9.24
CA LEU A 216 -3.81 -8.89 -9.57
C LEU A 216 -3.40 -10.02 -8.63
N GLY A 217 -3.68 -9.89 -7.32
CA GLY A 217 -3.41 -10.91 -6.32
C GLY A 217 -4.18 -12.21 -6.56
N LEU A 218 -5.45 -12.12 -6.96
CA LEU A 218 -6.26 -13.28 -7.37
C LEU A 218 -5.78 -13.86 -8.71
N ARG A 219 -5.45 -13.00 -9.69
CA ARG A 219 -5.01 -13.40 -11.03
C ARG A 219 -3.68 -14.15 -11.01
N PHE A 220 -2.72 -13.67 -10.22
CA PHE A 220 -1.38 -14.25 -10.10
C PHE A 220 -1.24 -15.18 -8.89
N LYS A 221 -2.32 -15.48 -8.16
CA LYS A 221 -2.32 -16.28 -6.93
C LYS A 221 -1.30 -15.78 -5.87
N ASN A 222 -1.02 -14.47 -5.87
CA ASN A 222 -0.07 -13.86 -4.95
C ASN A 222 -0.80 -13.44 -3.66
N VAL A 223 -0.41 -14.03 -2.53
CA VAL A 223 -1.00 -13.75 -1.21
C VAL A 223 -0.65 -12.33 -0.75
N ASP A 224 0.58 -11.87 -0.94
CA ASP A 224 1.04 -10.56 -0.48
C ASP A 224 0.25 -9.41 -1.12
N LEU A 225 -0.07 -9.50 -2.42
CA LEU A 225 -0.89 -8.49 -3.11
C LEU A 225 -2.32 -8.42 -2.57
N ARG A 226 -2.90 -9.58 -2.19
CA ARG A 226 -4.24 -9.64 -1.58
C ARG A 226 -4.23 -8.98 -0.21
N TRP A 227 -3.20 -9.25 0.59
CA TRP A 227 -2.99 -8.63 1.89
C TRP A 227 -2.88 -7.11 1.82
N GLN A 228 -2.14 -6.60 0.84
CA GLN A 228 -2.05 -5.16 0.61
C GLN A 228 -3.42 -4.55 0.30
N SER A 229 -4.26 -5.24 -0.49
CA SER A 229 -5.64 -4.81 -0.71
C SER A 229 -6.47 -4.81 0.57
N TYR A 230 -6.33 -5.82 1.44
CA TYR A 230 -7.06 -5.88 2.72
C TYR A 230 -6.71 -4.69 3.62
N LEU A 231 -5.42 -4.37 3.74
CA LEU A 231 -4.95 -3.23 4.51
C LEU A 231 -5.45 -1.91 3.93
N ILE A 232 -5.43 -1.75 2.60
CA ILE A 232 -5.95 -0.56 1.93
C ILE A 232 -7.47 -0.44 2.11
N ALA A 233 -8.21 -1.55 2.14
CA ALA A 233 -9.64 -1.54 2.43
C ALA A 233 -9.94 -0.98 3.83
N ILE A 234 -9.20 -1.43 4.85
CA ILE A 234 -9.31 -0.92 6.22
C ILE A 234 -8.92 0.56 6.27
N LEU A 235 -7.85 0.96 5.58
CA LEU A 235 -7.42 2.36 5.49
C LEU A 235 -8.48 3.26 4.83
N THR A 236 -9.07 2.81 3.72
CA THR A 236 -10.12 3.54 2.99
C THR A 236 -11.40 3.66 3.81
N PHE A 237 -11.77 2.61 4.55
CA PHE A 237 -12.88 2.63 5.51
C PHE A 237 -12.64 3.69 6.60
N GLY A 238 -11.50 3.61 7.30
CA GLY A 238 -11.18 4.51 8.40
C GLY A 238 -11.09 5.98 7.95
N ARG A 239 -10.51 6.23 6.76
CA ARG A 239 -10.44 7.57 6.19
C ARG A 239 -11.82 8.09 5.76
N SER A 240 -12.65 7.26 5.15
CA SER A 240 -14.00 7.64 4.73
C SER A 240 -14.82 8.11 5.93
N TRP A 241 -14.89 7.28 6.96
CA TRP A 241 -15.60 7.60 8.20
C TRP A 241 -14.99 8.81 8.92
N GLY A 242 -13.69 8.76 9.22
CA GLY A 242 -13.05 9.74 10.10
C GLY A 242 -12.80 11.10 9.46
N THR A 243 -12.82 11.20 8.12
CA THR A 243 -12.52 12.46 7.43
C THR A 243 -13.54 12.83 6.36
N ASN A 244 -13.77 11.98 5.35
CA ASN A 244 -14.56 12.38 4.17
C ASN A 244 -16.02 12.67 4.50
N PHE A 245 -16.62 11.93 5.44
CA PHE A 245 -18.01 12.16 5.87
C PHE A 245 -18.23 13.46 6.62
N HIS A 246 -17.16 14.13 7.04
CA HIS A 246 -17.21 15.39 7.79
C HIS A 246 -16.80 16.60 6.96
N VAL A 247 -16.42 16.43 5.68
CA VAL A 247 -15.99 17.55 4.83
C VAL A 247 -17.23 18.20 4.19
N PRO A 248 -17.58 19.46 4.54
CA PRO A 248 -18.86 20.05 4.14
C PRO A 248 -19.01 20.28 2.64
N GLU A 249 -17.91 20.45 1.90
CA GLU A 249 -17.93 20.77 0.48
C GLU A 249 -16.76 20.06 -0.25
N GLY A 250 -17.10 19.17 -1.17
CA GLY A 250 -16.14 18.52 -2.07
C GLY A 250 -15.54 19.49 -3.08
N VAL A 251 -14.53 19.04 -3.83
CA VAL A 251 -13.98 19.81 -4.96
C VAL A 251 -15.12 20.17 -5.91
N SER A 252 -15.38 21.48 -6.12
CA SER A 252 -16.45 22.03 -6.97
C SER A 252 -17.90 21.60 -6.64
N GLY A 253 -18.16 21.11 -5.41
CA GLY A 253 -19.49 20.63 -5.00
C GLY A 253 -19.90 19.25 -5.54
N PHE A 254 -19.25 18.75 -6.60
CA PHE A 254 -19.55 17.44 -7.20
C PHE A 254 -19.07 16.26 -6.35
N PHE A 255 -17.85 16.33 -5.80
CA PHE A 255 -17.26 15.24 -5.01
C PHE A 255 -17.53 15.38 -3.51
N GLY A 256 -18.81 15.49 -3.15
CA GLY A 256 -19.25 15.52 -1.76
C GLY A 256 -19.09 14.19 -1.02
N PRO A 257 -19.44 14.14 0.28
CA PRO A 257 -19.37 12.92 1.08
C PRO A 257 -20.19 11.75 0.52
N VAL A 258 -21.37 12.03 -0.03
CA VAL A 258 -22.24 11.02 -0.66
C VAL A 258 -21.55 10.37 -1.87
N VAL A 259 -21.00 11.16 -2.79
CA VAL A 259 -20.37 10.64 -4.02
C VAL A 259 -19.10 9.88 -3.68
N THR A 260 -18.24 10.45 -2.84
CA THR A 260 -16.99 9.78 -2.45
C THR A 260 -17.27 8.51 -1.64
N GLY A 261 -18.20 8.56 -0.69
CA GLY A 261 -18.63 7.42 0.11
C GLY A 261 -19.23 6.30 -0.73
N SER A 262 -20.18 6.61 -1.61
CA SER A 262 -20.84 5.61 -2.46
C SER A 262 -19.86 4.88 -3.40
N LEU A 263 -18.88 5.59 -3.96
CA LEU A 263 -17.83 4.97 -4.78
C LEU A 263 -16.92 4.04 -3.99
N VAL A 264 -16.55 4.41 -2.75
CA VAL A 264 -15.75 3.54 -1.86
C VAL A 264 -16.56 2.32 -1.44
N ILE A 265 -17.81 2.50 -1.02
CA ILE A 265 -18.74 1.42 -0.64
C ILE A 265 -18.93 0.46 -1.83
N GLY A 266 -19.17 1.00 -3.03
CA GLY A 266 -19.28 0.22 -4.26
C GLY A 266 -18.01 -0.56 -4.58
N SER A 267 -16.83 0.03 -4.38
CA SER A 267 -15.54 -0.65 -4.55
C SER A 267 -15.36 -1.80 -3.55
N LEU A 268 -15.78 -1.63 -2.29
CA LEU A 268 -15.71 -2.68 -1.27
C LEU A 268 -16.68 -3.84 -1.60
N TYR A 269 -17.92 -3.55 -2.00
CA TYR A 269 -18.84 -4.59 -2.47
C TYR A 269 -18.34 -5.27 -3.76
N PHE A 270 -17.68 -4.54 -4.64
CA PHE A 270 -17.05 -5.12 -5.83
C PHE A 270 -15.92 -6.08 -5.44
N CYS A 271 -15.06 -5.73 -4.49
CA CYS A 271 -14.05 -6.63 -3.93
C CYS A 271 -14.66 -7.90 -3.31
N GLN A 272 -15.76 -7.79 -2.57
CA GLN A 272 -16.49 -8.96 -2.06
C GLN A 272 -16.91 -9.90 -3.21
N LEU A 273 -17.46 -9.36 -4.29
CA LEU A 273 -17.90 -10.13 -5.46
C LEU A 273 -16.74 -10.75 -6.24
N LEU A 274 -15.57 -10.10 -6.28
CA LEU A 274 -14.35 -10.68 -6.85
C LEU A 274 -13.90 -11.90 -6.04
N CYS A 275 -13.90 -11.79 -4.71
CA CYS A 275 -13.56 -12.90 -3.82
C CYS A 275 -14.52 -14.09 -3.95
N SER A 276 -15.83 -13.86 -4.11
CA SER A 276 -16.82 -14.96 -4.21
C SER A 276 -16.59 -15.86 -5.42
N ARG A 277 -16.22 -15.28 -6.56
CA ARG A 277 -15.94 -16.01 -7.81
C ARG A 277 -14.61 -16.75 -7.79
N ALA A 278 -13.62 -16.21 -7.08
CA ALA A 278 -12.27 -16.74 -7.07
C ALA A 278 -12.05 -17.84 -6.01
N LEU A 279 -12.56 -17.66 -4.79
CA LEU A 279 -12.35 -18.61 -3.68
C LEU A 279 -13.21 -19.88 -3.80
N ALA A 280 -14.40 -19.80 -4.41
CA ALA A 280 -15.21 -20.97 -4.76
C ALA A 280 -14.50 -21.94 -5.73
N ARG A 281 -13.48 -21.46 -6.44
CA ARG A 281 -12.64 -22.25 -7.35
C ARG A 281 -11.46 -22.94 -6.65
N THR A 282 -11.15 -22.53 -5.41
CA THR A 282 -9.97 -22.96 -4.63
C THR A 282 -10.35 -23.93 -3.49
N GLU A 283 -11.65 -24.10 -3.18
CA GLU A 283 -12.18 -25.04 -2.17
C GLU A 283 -11.89 -26.54 -2.42
N SER A 284 -11.14 -26.88 -3.47
CA SER A 284 -10.62 -28.25 -3.66
C SER A 284 -9.40 -28.56 -2.79
N ASP A 285 -8.81 -27.59 -2.10
CA ASP A 285 -7.61 -27.79 -1.26
C ASP A 285 -8.01 -27.75 0.23
N LYS A 286 -8.45 -28.91 0.73
CA LYS A 286 -8.83 -29.11 2.13
C LYS A 286 -7.59 -29.26 2.99
N ASP A 287 -7.04 -28.14 3.45
CA ASP A 287 -6.21 -28.13 4.66
C ASP A 287 -6.57 -26.93 5.53
N ARG A 288 -6.67 -27.17 6.84
CA ARG A 288 -7.00 -26.15 7.85
C ARG A 288 -6.02 -24.97 7.75
N PRO A 289 -6.45 -23.72 8.03
CA PRO A 289 -5.53 -22.59 8.08
C PRO A 289 -4.61 -22.74 9.31
N ASP A 290 -3.43 -23.29 9.06
CA ASP A 290 -2.26 -23.42 9.93
C ASP A 290 -1.64 -22.07 10.32
N SER A 291 -1.96 -20.99 9.59
CA SER A 291 -1.49 -19.63 9.87
C SER A 291 -2.63 -18.61 9.96
N PRO A 292 -2.54 -17.63 10.87
CA PRO A 292 -3.54 -16.54 10.97
C PRO A 292 -3.67 -15.75 9.67
N LEU A 293 -2.62 -15.74 8.85
CA LEU A 293 -2.63 -15.10 7.54
C LEU A 293 -3.58 -15.79 6.54
N ARG A 294 -3.66 -17.13 6.56
CA ARG A 294 -4.59 -17.87 5.72
C ARG A 294 -6.04 -17.76 6.21
N TRP A 295 -6.24 -17.60 7.51
CA TRP A 295 -7.58 -17.37 8.08
C TRP A 295 -8.18 -16.05 7.59
N ILE A 296 -7.41 -14.97 7.59
CA ILE A 296 -7.90 -13.66 7.10
C ILE A 296 -8.19 -13.74 5.59
N ASP A 297 -7.34 -14.39 4.81
CA ASP A 297 -7.56 -14.59 3.37
C ASP A 297 -8.82 -15.41 3.09
N ALA A 298 -9.10 -16.46 3.88
CA ALA A 298 -10.33 -17.24 3.79
C ALA A 298 -11.59 -16.40 4.15
N ASN A 299 -11.45 -15.44 5.07
CA ASN A 299 -12.54 -14.57 5.51
C ASN A 299 -12.58 -13.21 4.79
N ALA A 300 -11.77 -12.99 3.75
CA ALA A 300 -11.66 -11.72 3.05
C ALA A 300 -13.00 -11.23 2.50
N ARG A 301 -13.82 -12.15 1.96
CA ARG A 301 -15.17 -11.85 1.47
C ARG A 301 -16.07 -11.25 2.56
N VAL A 302 -16.03 -11.82 3.76
CA VAL A 302 -16.80 -11.33 4.91
C VAL A 302 -16.30 -9.97 5.33
N MET A 303 -14.98 -9.78 5.40
CA MET A 303 -14.36 -8.50 5.75
C MET A 303 -14.81 -7.38 4.81
N TYR A 304 -14.71 -7.54 3.49
CA TYR A 304 -15.15 -6.51 2.54
C TYR A 304 -16.64 -6.20 2.67
N CYS A 305 -17.50 -7.21 2.82
CA CYS A 305 -18.94 -7.03 2.98
C CYS A 305 -19.29 -6.25 4.26
N VAL A 306 -18.65 -6.60 5.37
CA VAL A 306 -18.86 -5.95 6.66
C VAL A 306 -18.36 -4.51 6.62
N LEU A 307 -17.17 -4.25 6.09
CA LEU A 307 -16.65 -2.90 5.92
C LEU A 307 -17.58 -2.05 5.05
N ALA A 308 -18.05 -2.57 3.91
CA ALA A 308 -18.97 -1.87 3.02
C ALA A 308 -20.30 -1.53 3.71
N THR A 309 -20.90 -2.49 4.39
CA THR A 309 -22.21 -2.35 5.06
C THR A 309 -22.12 -1.39 6.24
N ILE A 310 -21.09 -1.50 7.07
CA ILE A 310 -20.87 -0.56 8.18
C ILE A 310 -20.65 0.86 7.64
N LEU A 311 -19.90 1.00 6.55
CA LEU A 311 -19.62 2.30 5.95
C LEU A 311 -20.85 2.94 5.31
N LEU A 312 -21.74 2.13 4.71
CA LEU A 312 -23.01 2.58 4.17
C LEU A 312 -23.95 3.06 5.28
N GLY A 313 -24.12 2.27 6.34
CA GLY A 313 -24.87 2.68 7.53
C GLY A 313 -24.34 3.96 8.16
N ALA A 314 -23.00 4.14 8.18
CA ALA A 314 -22.35 5.35 8.66
C ALA A 314 -22.60 6.56 7.75
N LEU A 315 -22.51 6.39 6.43
CA LEU A 315 -22.82 7.46 5.48
C LEU A 315 -24.27 7.93 5.67
N LEU A 316 -25.21 7.01 5.83
CA LEU A 316 -26.62 7.34 6.11
C LEU A 316 -26.78 8.04 7.46
N PHE A 317 -25.97 7.70 8.47
CA PHE A 317 -25.99 8.38 9.77
C PHE A 317 -25.62 9.86 9.67
N TYR A 318 -24.63 10.21 8.84
CA TYR A 318 -24.20 11.60 8.70
C TYR A 318 -25.06 12.42 7.74
N GLU A 319 -25.64 11.79 6.71
CA GLU A 319 -26.40 12.50 5.67
C GLU A 319 -27.91 12.60 5.97
N MET A 320 -28.49 11.61 6.67
CA MET A 320 -29.93 11.58 6.90
C MET A 320 -30.31 12.34 8.18
N PRO A 321 -31.39 13.15 8.15
CA PRO A 321 -31.97 13.70 9.37
C PRO A 321 -32.30 12.59 10.37
N GLY A 322 -32.07 12.81 11.66
CA GLY A 322 -32.25 11.77 12.70
C GLY A 322 -33.61 11.05 12.67
N ARG A 323 -34.69 11.76 12.29
CA ARG A 323 -36.04 11.19 12.12
C ARG A 323 -36.19 10.19 10.96
N LEU A 324 -35.35 10.30 9.93
CA LEU A 324 -35.35 9.42 8.75
C LEU A 324 -34.29 8.33 8.82
N LEU A 325 -33.34 8.44 9.76
CA LEU A 325 -32.20 7.52 9.87
C LEU A 325 -32.62 6.05 10.00
N THR A 326 -33.59 5.76 10.85
CA THR A 326 -34.01 4.37 11.07
C THR A 326 -34.77 3.82 9.86
N ALA A 327 -35.54 4.64 9.16
CA ALA A 327 -36.11 4.24 7.88
C ALA A 327 -35.01 3.97 6.83
N ALA A 328 -33.96 4.79 6.80
CA ALA A 328 -32.83 4.62 5.89
C ALA A 328 -32.06 3.31 6.15
N TRP A 329 -31.72 2.99 7.40
CA TRP A 329 -31.11 1.70 7.76
C TRP A 329 -32.04 0.51 7.48
N GLY A 330 -33.35 0.69 7.65
CA GLY A 330 -34.34 -0.32 7.24
C GLY A 330 -34.32 -0.59 5.73
N ILE A 331 -34.27 0.47 4.92
CA ILE A 331 -34.15 0.38 3.46
C ILE A 331 -32.82 -0.27 3.06
N GLU A 332 -31.71 0.12 3.70
CA GLU A 332 -30.39 -0.50 3.49
C GLU A 332 -30.46 -2.02 3.72
N GLY A 333 -30.98 -2.46 4.87
CA GLY A 333 -31.14 -3.87 5.19
C GLY A 333 -32.04 -4.62 4.20
N ALA A 334 -33.14 -3.99 3.77
CA ALA A 334 -34.04 -4.56 2.76
C ALA A 334 -33.39 -4.68 1.37
N ILE A 335 -32.61 -3.68 0.94
CA ILE A 335 -31.87 -3.71 -0.33
C ILE A 335 -30.81 -4.81 -0.29
N LEU A 336 -30.02 -4.91 0.79
CA LEU A 336 -29.01 -5.98 0.95
C LEU A 336 -29.65 -7.37 0.90
N LEU A 337 -30.81 -7.54 1.55
CA LEU A 337 -31.55 -8.78 1.53
C LEU A 337 -32.05 -9.10 0.10
N ALA A 338 -32.64 -8.13 -0.60
CA ALA A 338 -33.12 -8.28 -1.98
C ALA A 338 -31.98 -8.62 -2.95
N VAL A 339 -30.85 -7.90 -2.87
CA VAL A 339 -29.64 -8.18 -3.65
C VAL A 339 -29.11 -9.58 -3.34
N GLY A 340 -29.13 -9.99 -2.07
CA GLY A 340 -28.72 -11.33 -1.66
C GLY A 340 -29.59 -12.45 -2.24
N PHE A 341 -30.90 -12.22 -2.41
CA PHE A 341 -31.77 -13.16 -3.13
C PHE A 341 -31.52 -13.16 -4.64
N PHE A 342 -31.37 -11.97 -5.24
CA PHE A 342 -31.13 -11.83 -6.68
C PHE A 342 -29.81 -12.46 -7.12
N LEU A 343 -28.73 -12.22 -6.36
CA LEU A 343 -27.40 -12.79 -6.61
C LEU A 343 -27.22 -14.20 -6.02
N GLN A 344 -28.25 -14.75 -5.37
CA GLN A 344 -28.19 -16.03 -4.64
C GLN A 344 -27.04 -16.10 -3.62
N ASP A 345 -26.65 -14.95 -3.06
CA ASP A 345 -25.53 -14.81 -2.14
C ASP A 345 -26.02 -14.87 -0.68
N ARG A 346 -25.57 -15.90 0.06
CA ARG A 346 -25.88 -16.06 1.49
C ARG A 346 -25.37 -14.90 2.34
N LEU A 347 -24.22 -14.32 2.01
CA LEU A 347 -23.59 -13.29 2.83
C LEU A 347 -24.41 -11.99 2.83
N PHE A 348 -24.85 -11.54 1.65
CA PHE A 348 -25.73 -10.37 1.52
C PHE A 348 -27.07 -10.55 2.25
N ARG A 349 -27.63 -11.76 2.24
CA ARG A 349 -28.87 -12.07 3.00
C ARG A 349 -28.65 -11.98 4.50
N LEU A 350 -27.53 -12.54 4.99
CA LEU A 350 -27.19 -12.51 6.41
C LEU A 350 -26.91 -11.07 6.88
N THR A 351 -26.11 -10.30 6.16
CA THR A 351 -25.82 -8.91 6.53
C THR A 351 -27.06 -8.03 6.47
N GLY A 352 -27.91 -8.18 5.44
CA GLY A 352 -29.21 -7.49 5.37
C GLY A 352 -30.12 -7.84 6.55
N LEU A 353 -30.22 -9.12 6.92
CA LEU A 353 -30.98 -9.56 8.10
C LEU A 353 -30.40 -9.02 9.40
N THR A 354 -29.07 -8.94 9.53
CA THR A 354 -28.40 -8.34 10.70
C THR A 354 -28.71 -6.85 10.81
N VAL A 355 -28.63 -6.10 9.71
CA VAL A 355 -28.98 -4.66 9.68
C VAL A 355 -30.44 -4.46 10.09
N LEU A 356 -31.37 -5.24 9.52
CA LEU A 356 -32.78 -5.21 9.93
C LEU A 356 -32.96 -5.60 11.40
N GLY A 357 -32.25 -6.62 11.86
CA GLY A 357 -32.27 -7.09 13.25
C GLY A 357 -31.78 -6.06 14.25
N VAL A 358 -30.88 -5.14 13.85
CA VAL A 358 -30.46 -3.98 14.66
C VAL A 358 -31.44 -2.82 14.54
N CYS A 359 -31.94 -2.58 13.32
CA CYS A 359 -32.88 -1.51 13.01
C CYS A 359 -34.21 -1.67 13.76
N LEU A 360 -34.75 -2.89 13.83
CA LEU A 360 -36.04 -3.20 14.47
C LEU A 360 -36.06 -2.82 15.97
N PRO A 361 -35.15 -3.32 16.82
CA PRO A 361 -35.08 -2.90 18.23
C PRO A 361 -34.88 -1.40 18.40
N LYS A 362 -34.02 -0.76 17.60
CA LYS A 362 -33.79 0.70 17.67
C LYS A 362 -35.10 1.46 17.43
N LEU A 363 -35.85 1.08 16.39
CA LEU A 363 -37.15 1.65 16.07
C LEU A 363 -38.11 1.50 17.26
N PHE A 364 -38.23 0.29 17.81
CA PHE A 364 -39.17 0.01 18.91
C PHE A 364 -38.82 0.72 20.21
N LEU A 365 -37.55 0.72 20.59
CA LEU A 365 -37.09 1.18 21.90
C LEU A 365 -36.86 2.69 21.96
N TYR A 366 -36.44 3.30 20.84
CA TYR A 366 -36.01 4.70 20.82
C TYR A 366 -36.95 5.60 20.02
N ASP A 367 -37.23 5.24 18.76
CA ASP A 367 -37.93 6.16 17.84
C ASP A 367 -39.42 6.27 18.16
N LEU A 368 -40.11 5.15 18.43
CA LEU A 368 -41.54 5.17 18.77
C LEU A 368 -41.84 5.94 20.05
N ARG A 369 -40.88 6.07 20.97
CA ARG A 369 -41.05 6.81 22.24
C ARG A 369 -41.06 8.32 22.05
N HIS A 370 -40.37 8.83 21.04
CA HIS A 370 -40.22 10.27 20.79
C HIS A 370 -41.11 10.78 19.65
N LEU A 371 -41.83 9.89 18.95
CA LEU A 371 -42.72 10.26 17.85
C LEU A 371 -44.13 10.64 18.35
N GLU A 372 -44.66 11.72 17.76
CA GLU A 372 -46.06 12.09 17.87
C GLU A 372 -46.97 10.96 17.37
N THR A 373 -48.18 10.87 17.92
CA THR A 373 -49.15 9.79 17.71
C THR A 373 -49.37 9.37 16.25
N PRO A 374 -49.50 10.27 15.24
CA PRO A 374 -49.71 9.86 13.85
C PRO A 374 -48.48 9.16 13.24
N TYR A 375 -47.27 9.66 13.47
CA TYR A 375 -46.06 9.03 12.95
C TYR A 375 -45.77 7.68 13.61
N ARG A 376 -46.16 7.52 14.87
CA ARG A 376 -46.09 6.22 15.56
C ARG A 376 -46.93 5.16 14.85
N ILE A 377 -48.15 5.49 14.45
CA ILE A 377 -49.05 4.59 13.72
C ILE A 377 -48.47 4.21 12.35
N PHE A 378 -48.01 5.17 11.56
CA PHE A 378 -47.37 4.91 10.26
C PHE A 378 -46.12 4.03 10.38
N SER A 379 -45.27 4.28 11.39
CA SER A 379 -44.09 3.45 11.66
C SER A 379 -44.49 2.02 11.98
N PHE A 380 -45.51 1.77 12.81
CA PHE A 380 -45.99 0.41 13.10
C PHE A 380 -46.57 -0.29 11.87
N VAL A 381 -47.30 0.41 11.00
CA VAL A 381 -47.85 -0.16 9.77
C VAL A 381 -46.74 -0.51 8.77
N LEU A 382 -45.81 0.42 8.52
CA LEU A 382 -44.66 0.20 7.63
C LEU A 382 -43.80 -0.96 8.12
N LEU A 383 -43.61 -1.04 9.44
CA LEU A 383 -42.90 -2.13 10.10
C LEU A 383 -43.61 -3.47 9.96
N GLY A 384 -44.93 -3.50 10.18
CA GLY A 384 -45.74 -4.69 9.99
C GLY A 384 -45.64 -5.20 8.55
N LEU A 385 -45.73 -4.31 7.57
CA LEU A 385 -45.52 -4.63 6.15
C LEU A 385 -44.11 -5.14 5.88
N LEU A 386 -43.08 -4.53 6.48
CA LEU A 386 -41.70 -4.98 6.32
C LEU A 386 -41.48 -6.37 6.93
N LEU A 387 -42.01 -6.64 8.12
CA LEU A 387 -41.93 -7.95 8.77
C LEU A 387 -42.71 -9.02 7.98
N ILE A 388 -43.87 -8.68 7.43
CA ILE A 388 -44.63 -9.56 6.54
C ILE A 388 -43.81 -9.83 5.27
N ALA A 389 -43.20 -8.81 4.67
CA ALA A 389 -42.35 -8.97 3.49
C ALA A 389 -41.15 -9.88 3.79
N VAL A 390 -40.43 -9.64 4.90
CA VAL A 390 -39.30 -10.49 5.33
C VAL A 390 -39.76 -11.92 5.61
N SER A 391 -40.88 -12.10 6.31
CA SER A 391 -41.46 -13.41 6.62
C SER A 391 -41.91 -14.16 5.36
N TRP A 392 -42.58 -13.47 4.44
CA TRP A 392 -43.00 -14.01 3.14
C TRP A 392 -41.81 -14.42 2.29
N VAL A 393 -40.79 -13.56 2.20
CA VAL A 393 -39.54 -13.87 1.51
C VAL A 393 -38.87 -15.10 2.14
N TYR A 394 -38.74 -15.15 3.47
CA TYR A 394 -38.11 -16.28 4.16
C TYR A 394 -38.89 -17.59 3.96
N THR A 395 -40.23 -17.54 4.02
CA THR A 395 -41.09 -18.72 3.83
C THR A 395 -41.14 -19.18 2.38
N ARG A 396 -41.17 -18.27 1.40
CA ARG A 396 -41.17 -18.59 -0.03
C ARG A 396 -39.88 -19.26 -0.49
N PHE A 397 -38.73 -18.86 0.06
CA PHE A 397 -37.42 -19.42 -0.29
C PHE A 397 -36.93 -20.50 0.70
N LYS A 398 -37.78 -20.95 1.63
CA LYS A 398 -37.47 -22.00 2.63
C LYS A 398 -37.00 -23.31 1.99
N SER A 399 -37.47 -23.63 0.78
CA SER A 399 -37.02 -24.81 0.01
C SER A 399 -35.57 -24.71 -0.47
N GLN A 400 -35.07 -23.51 -0.78
CA GLN A 400 -33.67 -23.29 -1.17
C GLN A 400 -32.72 -23.17 0.02
N VAL A 401 -33.23 -22.73 1.19
CA VAL A 401 -32.44 -22.64 2.44
C VAL A 401 -32.16 -24.03 3.02
N LYS A 402 -33.10 -24.98 2.90
CA LYS A 402 -32.94 -26.37 3.35
C LYS A 402 -31.98 -27.23 2.51
N ALA A 403 -31.66 -26.81 1.28
CA ALA A 403 -30.78 -27.55 0.39
C ALA A 403 -29.27 -27.30 0.63
N TYR A 404 -28.92 -26.35 1.50
CA TYR A 404 -27.54 -25.91 1.76
C TYR A 404 -27.21 -25.75 3.27
N LEU A 405 -28.09 -26.22 4.16
CA LEU A 405 -27.78 -26.59 5.54
C LEU A 405 -27.60 -28.11 5.57
#